data_AF-A0A7Y3FMQ0-F1
#
_entry.id   AF-A0A7Y3FMQ0-F1
#
_cell.length_a   1.000
_cell.length_b   1.000
_cell.length_c   1.000
_cell.angle_alpha   90.00
_cell.angle_beta   90.00
_cell.angle_gamma   90.00
#
_symmetry.space_group_name_H-M   'P 1'
#
loop_
_entity.id
_entity.type
_entity.pdbx_description
1 polymer ?
#
loop_
_entity_poly.entity_id
_entity_poly.type
_entity_poly.pdbx_seq_one_letter_code
_entity_poly.pdbx_strand_id
1 'polypeptide(L)' 'MAQRIIPDLETFTRHAERYGVVPITVTVVADRDTPVTIYEKLVGAETGFLLESAEGGEEWGRW' A
#
# COMPACT_ATOMS: atom_id res chain seq x y z
N MET A 1 -11.96 4.52 14.73
CA MET A 1 -11.05 5.67 14.50
C MET A 1 -11.06 5.96 13.01
N ALA A 2 -11.25 7.21 12.59
CA ALA A 2 -11.21 7.55 11.16
C ALA A 2 -9.78 7.34 10.64
N GLN A 3 -9.63 6.64 9.52
CA GLN A 3 -8.30 6.39 8.94
C GLN A 3 -7.75 7.69 8.37
N ARG A 4 -6.51 8.04 8.70
CA ARG A 4 -5.89 9.30 8.26
C ARG A 4 -5.37 9.14 6.84
N ILE A 5 -5.95 9.90 5.91
CA ILE A 5 -5.45 10.04 4.53
C ILE A 5 -4.25 11.00 4.54
N ILE A 6 -3.18 10.65 3.83
CA ILE A 6 -1.94 11.43 3.74
C ILE A 6 -1.51 11.50 2.27
N PRO A 7 -1.10 12.66 1.74
CA PRO A 7 -1.16 13.98 2.37
C PRO A 7 -2.60 14.50 2.53
N ASP A 8 -2.78 15.55 3.35
CA ASP A 8 -4.02 16.34 3.32
C ASP A 8 -4.13 17.12 2.00
N LEU A 9 -5.31 17.69 1.74
CA LEU A 9 -5.60 18.38 0.48
C LEU A 9 -4.66 19.56 0.22
N GLU A 10 -4.33 20.33 1.25
CA GLU A 10 -3.42 21.48 1.11
C GLU A 10 -2.01 21.02 0.71
N THR A 11 -1.50 20.00 1.38
CA THR A 11 -0.17 19.44 1.11
C THR A 11 -0.12 18.73 -0.23
N PHE A 12 -1.19 18.02 -0.62
CA PHE A 12 -1.33 17.45 -1.95
C PHE A 12 -1.24 18.53 -3.04
N THR A 13 -2.03 19.61 -2.90
CA THR A 13 -2.10 20.69 -3.89
C THR A 13 -0.71 21.32 -4.10
N ARG A 14 -0.01 21.62 -3.00
CA ARG A 14 1.36 22.14 -3.04
C ARG A 14 2.36 21.19 -3.69
N HIS A 15 2.22 19.88 -3.51
CA HIS A 15 3.07 18.90 -4.17
C HIS A 15 2.74 18.74 -5.66
N ALA A 16 1.47 18.81 -6.03
CA ALA A 16 1.00 18.65 -7.41
C ALA A 16 1.48 19.79 -8.32
N GLU A 17 1.74 20.98 -7.77
CA GLU A 17 2.38 22.08 -8.51
C GLU A 17 3.83 21.78 -8.93
N ARG A 18 4.51 20.87 -8.21
CA ARG A 18 5.95 20.59 -8.38
C ARG A 18 6.26 19.23 -9.02
N TYR A 19 5.41 18.24 -8.80
CA TYR A 19 5.66 16.85 -9.19
C TYR A 19 4.55 16.32 -10.10
N GLY A 20 4.91 15.57 -11.15
CA GLY A 20 3.94 14.96 -12.07
C GLY A 20 3.15 13.79 -11.48
N VAL A 21 3.59 13.25 -10.33
CA VAL A 21 2.91 12.18 -9.59
C VAL A 21 3.03 12.47 -8.10
N VAL A 22 1.92 12.46 -7.38
CA VAL A 22 1.87 12.64 -5.92
C VAL A 22 1.03 11.50 -5.33
N PRO A 23 1.62 10.59 -4.54
CA PRO A 23 0.87 9.47 -3.96
C PRO A 23 -0.02 9.96 -2.83
N ILE A 24 -1.23 9.41 -2.77
CA ILE A 24 -2.14 9.53 -1.63
C ILE A 24 -2.24 8.15 -0.99
N THR A 25 -1.98 8.07 0.31
CA THR A 25 -1.89 6.83 1.06
C THR A 25 -2.78 6.87 2.30
N VAL A 26 -3.12 5.67 2.78
CA VAL A 26 -3.75 5.44 4.07
C VAL A 26 -3.09 4.23 4.70
N THR A 27 -2.84 4.30 6.01
CA THR A 27 -2.34 3.15 6.78
C THR A 27 -3.50 2.48 7.48
N VAL A 28 -3.63 1.18 7.25
CA VAL A 28 -4.69 0.34 7.83
C VAL A 28 -4.06 -0.71 8.76
N VAL A 29 -4.82 -1.20 9.74
CA VAL A 29 -4.41 -2.37 10.54
C VAL A 29 -4.75 -3.63 9.76
N ALA A 30 -3.77 -4.50 9.54
CA ALA A 30 -3.89 -5.73 8.77
C ALA A 30 -3.19 -6.90 9.49
N ASP A 31 -3.25 -6.94 10.82
CA ASP A 31 -2.58 -7.90 11.70
C ASP A 31 -2.94 -9.38 11.43
N ARG A 32 -4.11 -9.61 10.81
CA ARG A 32 -4.60 -10.95 10.45
C ARG A 32 -4.44 -11.31 8.98
N ASP A 33 -3.88 -10.40 8.18
CA ASP A 33 -3.75 -10.62 6.75
C ASP A 33 -2.28 -10.86 6.39
N THR A 34 -2.04 -11.88 5.56
CA THR A 34 -0.78 -12.09 4.85
C THR A 34 -0.78 -11.33 3.52
N PRO A 35 0.37 -11.07 2.87
CA PRO A 35 0.37 -10.37 1.59
C PRO A 35 -0.47 -11.09 0.52
N VAL A 36 -0.51 -12.43 0.53
CA VAL A 36 -1.44 -13.23 -0.31
C VAL A 36 -2.90 -12.89 -0.03
N THR A 37 -3.35 -12.89 1.23
CA THR A 37 -4.75 -12.55 1.54
C THR A 37 -5.08 -11.08 1.25
N ILE A 38 -4.11 -10.18 1.34
CA ILE A 38 -4.28 -8.77 0.94
C ILE A 38 -4.47 -8.69 -0.58
N TYR A 39 -3.64 -9.40 -1.35
CA TYR A 39 -3.76 -9.47 -2.80
C TYR A 39 -5.15 -9.99 -3.22
N GLU A 40 -5.61 -11.08 -2.62
CA GLU A 40 -6.95 -11.63 -2.89
C GLU A 40 -8.06 -10.62 -2.59
N LYS A 41 -7.95 -9.86 -1.49
CA LYS A 41 -8.95 -8.85 -1.10
C LYS A 41 -8.94 -7.61 -1.99
N LEU A 42 -7.77 -7.17 -2.48
CA LEU A 42 -7.62 -5.92 -3.23
C LEU A 42 -7.75 -6.13 -4.75
N VAL A 43 -7.25 -7.25 -5.27
CA VAL A 43 -7.20 -7.54 -6.71
C VAL A 43 -8.29 -8.53 -7.11
N GLY A 44 -8.53 -9.55 -6.29
CA GLY A 44 -9.54 -10.57 -6.57
C GLY A 44 -9.32 -11.28 -7.92
N ALA A 45 -10.33 -11.24 -8.79
CA ALA A 45 -10.29 -11.86 -10.11
C ALA A 45 -9.76 -10.94 -11.22
N GLU A 46 -9.34 -9.71 -10.89
CA GLU A 46 -8.84 -8.74 -11.85
C GLU A 46 -7.35 -8.92 -12.14
N THR A 47 -6.84 -8.19 -13.14
CA THR A 47 -5.42 -8.21 -13.48
C THR A 47 -4.61 -7.44 -12.44
N GLY A 48 -3.67 -8.12 -11.78
CA GLY A 48 -2.73 -7.52 -10.85
C GLY A 48 -1.45 -8.34 -10.69
N PHE A 49 -0.58 -7.90 -9.78
CA PHE A 49 0.64 -8.61 -9.43
C PHE A 49 0.85 -8.61 -7.91
N LEU A 50 1.41 -9.71 -7.40
CA LEU A 50 1.94 -9.82 -6.04
C LEU A 50 3.46 -9.98 -6.16
N LEU A 51 4.22 -9.13 -5.47
CA LEU A 51 5.67 -9.24 -5.37
C LEU A 51 5.97 -9.58 -3.91
N GLU A 52 6.55 -10.76 -3.65
CA GLU A 52 7.04 -11.15 -2.33
C GLU A 52 8.53 -11.49 -2.45
N SER A 53 9.34 -11.00 -1.50
CA SER A 53 10.74 -11.39 -1.40
C SER A 53 10.89 -12.60 -0.48
N ALA A 54 11.43 -13.69 -1.00
CA ALA A 54 11.79 -14.87 -0.23
C ALA A 54 13.32 -15.02 -0.21
N GLU A 55 13.95 -14.52 0.85
CA GLU A 55 15.37 -14.77 1.10
C GLU A 55 15.50 -16.08 1.90
N GLY A 56 15.91 -17.17 1.23
CA GLY A 56 16.46 -18.36 1.89
C GLY A 56 15.67 -18.93 3.07
N GLY A 57 14.36 -19.20 2.91
CA GLY A 57 13.60 -20.17 3.70
C GLY A 57 13.27 -19.84 5.16
N GLU A 58 13.90 -18.85 5.80
CA GLU A 58 13.76 -18.63 7.25
C GLU A 58 13.22 -17.24 7.64
N GLU A 59 13.34 -16.23 6.78
CA GLU A 59 12.81 -14.89 7.07
C GLU A 59 12.05 -14.30 5.87
N TRP A 60 10.79 -13.93 6.09
CA TRP A 60 10.01 -13.16 5.13
C TRP A 60 10.49 -11.70 5.16
N GLY A 61 10.74 -11.12 4.00
CA GLY A 61 11.14 -9.72 3.89
C GLY A 61 10.13 -8.78 4.56
N ARG A 62 10.60 -7.63 5.06
CA ARG A 62 9.72 -6.62 5.69
C ARG A 62 8.73 -5.96 4.72
N TRP A 63 8.89 -6.19 3.41
CA TRP A 63 8.13 -5.61 2.32
C TRP A 63 7.89 -6.64 1.22
#